data_AF-A0A7S1VUC1-F1
#
_entry.id   AF-A0A7S1VUC1-F1
#
_cell.length_a   1.000
_cell.length_b   1.000
_cell.length_c   1.000
_cell.angle_alpha   90.00
_cell.angle_beta   90.00
_cell.angle_gamma   90.00
#
_symmetry.space_group_name_H-M   'P 1'
#
loop_
_entity.id
_entity.type
_entity.pdbx_description
1 polymer ?
#
loop_
_entity_poly.entity_id
_entity_poly.type
_entity_poly.pdbx_seq_one_letter_code
_entity_poly.pdbx_strand_id
1 'polypeptide(L)'
;ENYADWRIPFPAANRTDLPVFWQIPKAGGTVVKRILGECLGMVEFSEEGRDHVEPTLQILENSNGLRYLNVDATSTVGLQRAFDLNIAQSGLADVMFTTLIPQAAKIFT
;
A
#
# COMPACT_ATOMS: atom_id res chain seq x y z
N GLU A 1 8.06 16.84 15.95
CA GLU A 1 8.03 15.39 15.65
C GLU A 1 8.74 15.15 14.32
N ASN A 2 9.72 14.24 14.29
CA ASN A 2 10.52 13.94 13.09
C ASN A 2 9.82 12.86 12.27
N TYR A 3 8.81 13.25 11.50
CA TYR A 3 8.02 12.35 10.66
C TYR A 3 8.83 11.61 9.57
N ALA A 4 10.09 12.00 9.33
CA ALA A 4 10.99 11.46 8.31
C ALA A 4 12.46 11.34 8.78
N ASP A 5 12.71 10.75 9.96
CA ASP A 5 14.09 10.37 10.32
C ASP A 5 14.53 9.14 9.51
N TRP A 6 15.32 9.38 8.46
CA TRP A 6 15.87 8.35 7.57
C TRP A 6 16.73 7.31 8.29
N ARG A 7 17.16 7.57 9.54
CA ARG A 7 17.95 6.64 10.36
C ARG A 7 17.09 5.57 11.02
N ILE A 8 15.77 5.74 11.04
CA ILE A 8 14.84 4.76 11.60
C ILE A 8 14.33 3.87 10.46
N PRO A 9 14.66 2.58 10.44
CA PRO A 9 14.17 1.67 9.40
C PRO A 9 12.64 1.58 9.47
N PHE A 10 12.00 1.65 8.30
CA PHE A 10 10.57 1.41 8.15
C PHE A 10 10.34 -0.08 7.81
N PRO A 11 9.32 -0.73 8.40
CA PRO A 11 8.44 -0.23 9.46
C PRO A 11 9.15 -0.22 10.83
N ALA A 12 9.00 0.87 11.58
CA ALA A 12 9.45 0.89 12.97
C ALA A 12 8.52 0.01 13.81
N ALA A 13 9.05 -0.74 14.78
CA ALA A 13 8.31 -1.78 15.52
C ALA A 13 6.96 -1.36 16.15
N ASN A 14 6.73 -0.05 16.35
CA ASN A 14 5.50 0.51 16.93
C ASN A 14 4.76 1.48 15.99
N ARG A 15 5.07 1.47 14.69
CA ARG A 15 4.50 2.43 13.73
C ARG A 15 3.40 1.73 12.92
N THR A 16 2.17 2.18 13.13
CA THR A 16 0.96 1.72 12.40
C THR A 16 0.65 2.55 11.16
N ASP A 17 1.51 3.54 10.84
CA ASP A 17 1.29 4.41 9.68
C ASP A 17 1.47 3.61 8.38
N LEU A 18 0.53 3.80 7.45
CA LEU A 18 0.64 3.31 6.08
C LEU A 18 1.25 4.42 5.18
N PRO A 19 2.52 4.34 4.78
CA PRO A 19 3.12 5.33 3.90
C PRO A 19 2.49 5.26 2.50
N VAL A 20 2.27 6.44 1.92
CA VAL A 20 1.69 6.58 0.58
C VAL A 20 2.75 7.04 -0.39
N PHE A 21 3.02 6.22 -1.41
CA PHE A 21 3.76 6.63 -2.58
C PHE A 21 2.79 7.22 -3.60
N TRP A 22 2.87 8.55 -3.80
CA TRP A 22 2.11 9.22 -4.84
C TRP A 22 2.69 8.88 -6.21
N GLN A 23 2.02 7.97 -6.90
CA GLN A 23 2.45 7.52 -8.21
C GLN A 23 2.06 8.56 -9.27
N ILE A 24 3.07 9.20 -9.85
CA ILE A 24 2.91 10.00 -11.07
C ILE A 24 3.26 9.12 -12.28
N PRO A 25 2.36 8.97 -13.27
CA PRO A 25 2.65 8.19 -14.46
C PRO A 25 3.95 8.62 -15.14
N LYS A 26 4.79 7.64 -15.51
CA LYS A 26 6.10 7.83 -16.15
C LYS A 26 7.17 8.55 -15.30
N ALA A 27 6.96 8.71 -13.99
CA ALA A 27 7.96 9.27 -13.07
C ALA A 27 8.82 8.20 -12.36
N GLY A 28 8.96 7.01 -12.95
CA GLY A 28 9.76 5.92 -12.36
C GLY A 28 9.06 5.15 -11.22
N GLY A 29 7.75 5.31 -11.03
CA GLY A 29 7.00 4.61 -9.97
C GLY A 29 7.18 3.08 -9.99
N THR A 30 7.24 2.47 -11.18
CA THR A 30 7.51 1.02 -11.33
C THR A 30 8.86 0.60 -10.75
N VAL A 31 9.90 1.45 -10.86
CA VAL A 31 11.21 1.15 -10.27
C VAL A 31 11.12 1.14 -8.75
N VAL A 32 10.44 2.14 -8.18
CA VAL A 32 10.20 2.20 -6.73
C VAL A 32 9.39 1.00 -6.27
N LYS A 33 8.31 0.65 -6.98
CA LYS A 33 7.46 -0.53 -6.70
C LYS A 33 8.29 -1.81 -6.65
N ARG A 34 9.17 -2.04 -7.63
CA ARG A 34 10.07 -3.22 -7.64
C ARG A 34 11.07 -3.21 -6.49
N ILE A 35 11.67 -2.07 -6.16
CA ILE A 35 12.62 -1.98 -5.04
C ILE A 35 11.91 -2.30 -3.71
N LEU A 36 10.76 -1.69 -3.45
CA LEU A 36 10.04 -1.88 -2.19
C LEU A 36 9.43 -3.29 -2.10
N GLY A 37 8.75 -3.74 -3.14
CA GLY A 37 8.04 -5.03 -3.17
C GLY A 37 8.94 -6.24 -3.42
N GLU A 38 9.69 -6.25 -4.52
CA GLU A 38 10.50 -7.42 -4.93
C GLU A 38 11.83 -7.50 -4.16
N CYS A 39 12.52 -6.37 -3.93
CA CYS A 39 13.85 -6.38 -3.31
C CYS A 39 13.80 -6.31 -1.78
N LEU A 40 12.93 -5.45 -1.22
CA LEU A 40 12.79 -5.29 0.23
C LEU A 40 11.66 -6.16 0.81
N GLY A 41 10.89 -6.83 -0.04
CA GLY A 41 9.84 -7.75 0.37
C GLY A 41 8.64 -7.06 1.01
N MET A 42 8.46 -5.75 0.87
CA MET A 42 7.35 -5.02 1.50
C MET A 42 6.00 -5.48 0.95
N VAL A 43 4.98 -5.56 1.80
CA VAL A 43 3.61 -5.85 1.40
C VAL A 43 2.98 -4.60 0.79
N GLU A 44 2.65 -4.65 -0.49
CA GLU A 44 2.09 -3.52 -1.19
C GLU A 44 0.55 -3.49 -1.20
N PHE A 45 -0.01 -2.30 -1.05
CA PHE A 45 -1.39 -1.98 -1.37
C PHE A 45 -1.41 -1.20 -2.69
N SER A 46 -1.75 -1.88 -3.79
CA SER A 46 -1.54 -1.40 -5.16
C SER A 46 -2.65 -1.88 -6.11
N GLU A 47 -2.45 -1.76 -7.42
CA GLU A 47 -3.30 -2.34 -8.46
C GLU A 47 -3.30 -3.88 -8.52
N GLU A 48 -2.33 -4.56 -7.90
CA GLU A 48 -2.28 -6.04 -7.90
C GLU A 48 -3.51 -6.65 -7.21
N GLY A 49 -4.12 -5.91 -6.28
CA GLY A 49 -5.34 -6.32 -5.57
C GLY A 49 -6.65 -6.15 -6.34
N ARG A 50 -6.61 -5.80 -7.64
CA ARG A 50 -7.81 -5.43 -8.42
C ARG A 50 -8.83 -6.54 -8.60
N ASP A 51 -8.38 -7.77 -8.80
CA ASP A 51 -9.27 -8.89 -9.15
C ASP A 51 -9.79 -9.64 -7.92
N HIS A 52 -9.72 -9.00 -6.75
CA HIS A 52 -10.04 -9.57 -5.45
C HIS A 52 -11.26 -8.91 -4.81
N VAL A 53 -12.19 -9.75 -4.34
CA VAL A 53 -13.50 -9.34 -3.79
C VAL A 53 -13.82 -9.97 -2.44
N GLU A 54 -12.85 -10.65 -1.83
CA GLU A 54 -13.04 -11.37 -0.58
C GLU A 54 -13.44 -10.40 0.55
N PRO A 55 -14.28 -10.83 1.51
CA PRO A 55 -14.80 -9.96 2.56
C PRO A 55 -13.76 -9.54 3.62
N THR A 56 -12.55 -10.10 3.55
CA THR A 56 -11.49 -9.90 4.54
C THR A 56 -10.18 -9.52 3.86
N LEU A 57 -9.37 -8.69 4.52
CA LEU A 57 -8.02 -8.35 4.07
C LEU A 57 -7.10 -9.56 4.18
N GLN A 58 -6.37 -9.84 3.11
CA GLN A 58 -5.44 -10.95 3.00
C GLN A 58 -4.18 -10.51 2.28
N ILE A 59 -3.04 -11.00 2.76
CA ILE A 59 -1.76 -10.87 2.05
C ILE A 59 -1.66 -12.05 1.09
N LEU A 60 -1.48 -11.73 -0.18
CA LEU A 60 -1.28 -12.69 -1.26
C LEU A 60 0.14 -12.54 -1.81
N GLU A 61 0.59 -13.55 -2.55
CA GLU A 61 1.90 -13.55 -3.19
C GLU A 61 1.73 -13.95 -4.66
N ASN A 62 2.31 -13.18 -5.58
CA ASN A 62 2.27 -13.51 -7.01
C ASN A 62 3.43 -14.44 -7.40
N SER A 63 3.49 -14.85 -8.67
CA SER A 63 4.53 -15.76 -9.17
C SER A 63 5.98 -15.25 -9.04
N ASN A 64 6.16 -13.95 -8.83
CA ASN A 64 7.47 -13.31 -8.70
C ASN A 64 7.89 -13.11 -7.24
N GLY A 65 7.12 -13.62 -6.27
CA GLY A 65 7.38 -13.43 -4.85
C GLY A 65 6.97 -12.07 -4.31
N LEU A 66 6.25 -11.26 -5.10
CA LEU A 66 5.73 -9.97 -4.64
C LEU A 66 4.53 -10.21 -3.72
N ARG A 67 4.61 -9.66 -2.51
CA ARG A 67 3.53 -9.73 -1.52
C ARG A 67 2.62 -8.51 -1.64
N TYR A 68 1.31 -8.71 -1.77
CA TYR A 68 0.36 -7.62 -1.97
C TYR A 68 -0.95 -7.87 -1.23
N LEU A 69 -1.70 -6.80 -0.96
CA LEU A 69 -3.05 -6.89 -0.40
C LEU A 69 -4.10 -7.11 -1.47
N ASN A 70 -5.11 -7.91 -1.14
CA ASN A 70 -6.24 -8.24 -1.99
C ASN A 70 -7.26 -7.09 -2.16
N VAL A 71 -6.79 -5.85 -2.30
CA VAL A 71 -7.59 -4.63 -2.48
C VAL A 71 -6.89 -3.67 -3.45
N ASP A 72 -7.64 -3.04 -4.35
CA ASP A 72 -7.11 -2.08 -5.33
C ASP A 72 -6.93 -0.67 -4.74
N ALA A 73 -5.70 -0.16 -4.74
CA ALA A 73 -5.39 1.22 -4.34
C ALA A 73 -5.56 2.26 -5.46
N THR A 74 -5.86 1.81 -6.69
CA THR A 74 -5.84 2.65 -7.91
C THR A 74 -7.23 2.94 -8.47
N SER A 75 -8.29 2.46 -7.82
CA SER A 75 -9.68 2.74 -8.18
C SER A 75 -10.47 3.31 -7.00
N THR A 76 -11.49 4.13 -7.28
CA THR A 76 -12.35 4.70 -6.24
C THR A 76 -13.14 3.65 -5.47
N VAL A 77 -13.58 2.59 -6.17
CA VAL A 77 -14.27 1.44 -5.55
C VAL A 77 -13.33 0.67 -4.63
N GLY A 78 -12.11 0.40 -5.08
CA GLY A 78 -11.10 -0.26 -4.25
C GLY A 78 -10.73 0.55 -3.00
N LEU A 79 -10.56 1.87 -3.14
CA LEU A 79 -10.30 2.76 -2.00
C LEU A 79 -11.46 2.82 -1.01
N GLN A 80 -12.72 2.79 -1.49
CA GLN A 80 -13.88 2.72 -0.60
C GLN A 80 -13.90 1.41 0.18
N ARG A 81 -13.66 0.27 -0.49
CA ARG A 81 -13.54 -1.03 0.18
C ARG A 81 -12.38 -1.04 1.18
N ALA A 82 -11.25 -0.42 0.84
CA ALA A 82 -10.10 -0.30 1.73
C ALA A 82 -10.42 0.49 3.01
N PHE A 83 -11.21 1.55 2.88
CA PHE A 83 -11.75 2.31 4.01
C PHE A 83 -12.69 1.43 4.86
N ASP A 84 -13.66 0.76 4.24
CA ASP A 84 -14.62 -0.09 4.96
C ASP A 84 -13.92 -1.26 5.72
N LEU A 85 -12.77 -1.71 5.22
CA LEU A 85 -11.94 -2.76 5.82
C LEU A 85 -10.85 -2.24 6.78
N ASN A 86 -10.80 -0.93 7.08
CA ASN A 86 -9.82 -0.30 7.97
C ASN A 86 -8.36 -0.62 7.62
N ILE A 87 -8.00 -0.56 6.34
CA ILE A 87 -6.67 -0.96 5.86
C ILE A 87 -5.52 -0.19 6.54
N ALA A 88 -5.69 1.11 6.80
CA ALA A 88 -4.65 1.94 7.40
C ALA A 88 -4.34 1.55 8.85
N GLN A 89 -5.33 1.05 9.59
CA GLN A 89 -5.17 0.60 10.97
C GLN A 89 -4.90 -0.91 11.07
N SER A 90 -5.02 -1.65 9.96
CA SER A 90 -4.85 -3.11 9.93
C SER A 90 -3.41 -3.56 10.20
N GLY A 91 -2.42 -2.73 9.86
CA GLY A 91 -0.99 -3.08 9.91
C GLY A 91 -0.58 -4.16 8.89
N LEU A 92 -1.42 -4.45 7.89
CA LEU A 92 -1.17 -5.53 6.92
C LEU A 92 -0.37 -5.09 5.69
N ALA A 93 -0.42 -3.81 5.32
CA ALA A 93 0.39 -3.25 4.24
C ALA A 93 1.53 -2.39 4.77
N ASP A 94 2.65 -2.48 4.09
CA ASP A 94 3.85 -1.70 4.36
C ASP A 94 3.89 -0.42 3.50
N VAL A 95 3.26 -0.41 2.32
CA VAL A 95 3.25 0.76 1.43
C VAL A 95 2.02 0.78 0.53
N MET A 96 1.45 1.96 0.32
CA MET A 96 0.36 2.20 -0.62
C MET A 96 0.86 2.88 -1.89
N PHE A 97 0.49 2.34 -3.05
CA PHE A 97 0.75 2.95 -4.37
C PHE A 97 -0.56 3.46 -4.97
N THR A 98 -0.66 4.77 -5.19
CA THR A 98 -1.87 5.34 -5.81
C THR A 98 -1.59 6.63 -6.57
N THR A 99 -2.39 6.86 -7.61
CA THR A 99 -2.48 8.15 -8.31
C THR A 99 -3.57 9.05 -7.69
N LEU A 100 -4.47 8.49 -6.88
CA LEU A 100 -5.73 9.09 -6.41
C LEU A 100 -5.62 9.69 -5.00
N ILE A 101 -4.67 10.62 -4.80
CA ILE A 101 -4.38 11.19 -3.47
C ILE A 101 -5.60 11.74 -2.73
N PRO A 102 -6.50 12.55 -3.35
CA PRO A 102 -7.65 13.09 -2.64
C PRO A 102 -8.60 12.01 -2.10
N GLN A 103 -8.74 10.90 -2.82
CA GLN A 103 -9.59 9.78 -2.43
C GLN A 103 -8.89 8.90 -1.39
N ALA A 104 -7.59 8.64 -1.58
CA ALA A 104 -6.77 7.87 -0.65
C ALA A 104 -6.67 8.52 0.73
N ALA A 105 -6.68 9.85 0.81
CA ALA A 105 -6.65 10.57 2.09
C ALA A 105 -7.80 10.18 3.03
N LYS A 106 -8.97 9.80 2.49
CA LYS A 106 -10.13 9.36 3.29
C LYS A 106 -9.87 8.07 4.08
N ILE A 107 -8.90 7.26 3.67
CA ILE A 107 -8.55 6.02 4.37
C ILE A 107 -7.93 6.30 5.75
N PHE A 108 -7.39 7.52 5.95
CA PHE A 108 -6.69 7.91 7.17
C PHE A 108 -7.54 8.74 8.15
N THR A 109 -8.80 9.03 7.83
CA THR A 109 -9.71 9.88 8.61
C THR A 109 -10.93 9.10 9.06
#